data_AF-A0A401L4B7-F1
#
_entry.id   AF-A0A401L4B7-F1
#
_cell.length_a   1.000
_cell.length_b   1.000
_cell.length_c   1.000
_cell.angle_alpha   90.00
_cell.angle_beta   90.00
_cell.angle_gamma   90.00
#
_symmetry.space_group_name_H-M   'P 1'
#
loop_
_entity.id
_entity.type
_entity.pdbx_description
1 polymer ?
#
loop_
_entity_poly.entity_id
_entity_poly.type
_entity_poly.pdbx_seq_one_letter_code
_entity_poly.pdbx_strand_id
1 'polypeptide(L)'
;MSSTSDRQYDETITRLVEYVYHYEVTSDLAILRARYALMDALGCALETLQQSPECRALIGPYTPGLVAPYGFKLPGTCHQLDPVKGAFDMATLIRFLDHNDAYPGAEWGHPSDNLGAILAVTDWLSRTGATSQPLTVRTVLIAMIKAYEIQGCYQIRNAFNKVGLDHTLLVKIASTAVVAWLMGLTEKQAAVALSHAWADGHPLRIFRQSPNAGPRKGWAAGDAAMRAVHLCLLARAGQPGIPSALTEPEWGFLAVSFGGKELQLPRPFKTRVMEEVFFKLITAEGHGISAVQAAMALAETMASKGIDPATDISRIDIRTHEAAVRIIDKQGPLTNAADRDHCMRYMVSVVLLKNAIIEAEDYHDSSVWAHDPRVEALRQRIHMAEDPQFTYGYHHKKAAASGLTVFLTNGEQLDEVVVEYPIGHPMHEDTLPKVRAKFERNMQGLFTAEETSRVIDAIHQDKLPVDFGQELDELGESSLLGFWNDSAYSINPVENRPRAVAGSRAYVLRIEKEAVRACNILCEQNAQAPKNFLSRLGELTSDRTEIIDQLLSVILACRDTTAGLLSVMFHVVARRLDV
;
A
#
# COMPACT_ATOMS: atom_id res chain seq x y z
N MET A 1 42.96 5.28 8.44
CA MET A 1 41.54 5.11 8.07
C MET A 1 40.78 6.23 8.75
N SER A 2 40.35 7.25 8.00
CA SER A 2 39.49 8.33 8.51
C SER A 2 38.23 7.69 9.11
N SER A 3 37.80 8.11 10.29
CA SER A 3 36.51 7.69 10.84
C SER A 3 35.42 7.97 9.80
N THR A 4 34.53 7.00 9.60
CA THR A 4 33.38 7.11 8.69
C THR A 4 32.38 8.22 9.09
N SER A 5 32.62 8.91 10.22
CA SER A 5 31.75 9.98 10.75
C SER A 5 31.80 11.30 9.99
N ASP A 6 32.87 11.56 9.21
CA ASP A 6 33.14 12.89 8.62
C ASP A 6 32.95 12.95 7.10
N ARG A 7 32.48 11.86 6.48
CA ARG A 7 32.18 11.89 5.04
C ARG A 7 30.83 12.56 4.81
N GLN A 8 30.83 13.60 3.98
CA GLN A 8 29.62 14.28 3.54
C GLN A 8 28.73 13.32 2.74
N TYR A 9 27.42 13.35 3.02
CA TYR A 9 26.43 12.60 2.24
C TYR A 9 26.31 13.18 0.82
N ASP A 10 25.94 12.33 -0.13
CA ASP A 10 25.60 12.72 -1.49
C ASP A 10 24.62 13.91 -1.49
N GLU A 11 24.86 14.89 -2.37
CA GLU A 11 24.07 16.12 -2.42
C GLU A 11 22.57 15.82 -2.61
N THR A 12 22.23 14.78 -3.37
CA THR A 12 20.85 14.27 -3.54
C THR A 12 20.18 13.98 -2.20
N ILE A 13 20.90 13.37 -1.25
CA ILE A 13 20.39 13.05 0.10
C ILE A 13 20.25 14.34 0.91
N THR A 14 21.28 15.20 0.92
CA THR A 14 21.26 16.46 1.67
C THR A 14 20.11 17.36 1.21
N ARG A 15 19.86 17.48 -0.10
CA ARG A 15 18.74 18.26 -0.66
C ARG A 15 17.37 17.74 -0.24
N LEU A 16 17.21 16.42 -0.08
CA LEU A 16 15.97 15.81 0.40
C LEU A 16 15.73 16.14 1.88
N VAL A 17 16.77 16.02 2.70
CA VAL A 17 16.71 16.40 4.11
C VAL A 17 16.38 17.89 4.24
N GLU A 18 17.11 18.75 3.53
CA GLU A 18 16.89 20.20 3.54
C GLU A 18 15.43 20.57 3.20
N TYR A 19 14.90 19.99 2.12
CA TYR A 19 13.53 20.25 1.72
C TYR A 19 12.51 19.74 2.74
N VAL A 20 12.68 18.54 3.29
CA VAL A 20 11.70 18.00 4.24
C VAL A 20 11.73 18.77 5.56
N TYR A 21 12.90 19.17 6.06
CA TYR A 21 13.06 19.76 7.39
C TYR A 21 12.86 21.28 7.41
N HIS A 22 13.18 21.99 6.32
CA HIS A 22 13.23 23.46 6.34
C HIS A 22 12.28 24.15 5.37
N TYR A 23 11.79 23.47 4.32
CA TYR A 23 10.83 24.09 3.42
C TYR A 23 9.45 24.24 4.08
N GLU A 24 8.97 25.47 4.18
CA GLU A 24 7.62 25.79 4.66
C GLU A 24 6.61 25.75 3.51
N VAL A 25 5.55 24.94 3.67
CA VAL A 25 4.46 24.84 2.69
C VAL A 25 3.47 25.99 2.94
N THR A 26 3.49 26.99 2.06
CA THR A 26 2.63 28.19 2.13
C THR A 26 1.58 28.28 1.02
N SER A 27 1.52 27.30 0.11
CA SER A 27 0.60 27.31 -1.03
C SER A 27 -0.79 26.83 -0.61
N ASP A 28 -1.78 27.73 -0.62
CA ASP A 28 -3.18 27.39 -0.36
C ASP A 28 -3.73 26.39 -1.39
N LEU A 29 -3.32 26.52 -2.65
CA LEU A 29 -3.71 25.59 -3.71
C LEU A 29 -3.18 24.18 -3.44
N ALA A 30 -1.93 24.06 -2.98
CA ALA A 30 -1.34 22.78 -2.63
C ALA A 30 -2.08 22.13 -1.45
N ILE A 31 -2.41 22.91 -0.41
CA ILE A 31 -3.19 22.42 0.74
C ILE A 31 -4.59 21.98 0.31
N LEU A 32 -5.29 22.80 -0.49
CA LEU A 32 -6.61 22.46 -1.02
C LEU A 32 -6.55 21.13 -1.77
N ARG A 33 -5.63 20.99 -2.71
CA ARG A 33 -5.51 19.77 -3.53
C ARG A 33 -5.04 18.57 -2.71
N ALA A 34 -4.22 18.76 -1.69
CA ALA A 34 -3.85 17.69 -0.76
C ALA A 34 -5.06 17.12 -0.01
N ARG A 35 -6.06 17.94 0.35
CA ARG A 35 -7.32 17.44 0.94
C ARG A 35 -8.07 16.53 -0.03
N TYR A 36 -8.16 16.94 -1.31
CA TYR A 36 -8.79 16.13 -2.34
C TYR A 36 -8.01 14.85 -2.65
N ALA A 37 -6.68 14.90 -2.64
CA ALA A 37 -5.85 13.72 -2.79
C ALA A 37 -5.99 12.75 -1.61
N LEU A 38 -6.17 13.27 -0.39
CA LEU A 38 -6.45 12.46 0.79
C LEU A 38 -7.82 11.77 0.68
N MET A 39 -8.87 12.52 0.29
CA MET A 39 -10.19 11.95 0.02
C MET A 39 -10.13 10.89 -1.08
N ASP A 40 -9.53 11.20 -2.23
CA ASP A 40 -9.41 10.28 -3.37
C ASP A 40 -8.73 8.97 -2.98
N ALA A 41 -7.57 9.05 -2.33
CA ALA A 41 -6.81 7.87 -1.92
C ALA A 41 -7.55 7.02 -0.87
N LEU A 42 -8.19 7.64 0.13
CA LEU A 42 -9.02 6.93 1.11
C LEU A 42 -10.22 6.26 0.44
N GLY A 43 -10.86 6.95 -0.50
CA GLY A 43 -11.94 6.39 -1.32
C GLY A 43 -11.48 5.19 -2.13
N CYS A 44 -10.32 5.26 -2.79
CA CYS A 44 -9.75 4.14 -3.54
C CYS A 44 -9.40 2.93 -2.65
N ALA A 45 -8.95 3.18 -1.42
CA ALA A 45 -8.68 2.11 -0.46
C ALA A 45 -9.96 1.33 -0.09
N LEU A 46 -11.06 2.05 0.15
CA LEU A 46 -12.34 1.45 0.50
C LEU A 46 -13.04 0.79 -0.69
N GLU A 47 -12.92 1.37 -1.88
CA GLU A 47 -13.36 0.73 -3.12
C GLU A 47 -12.64 -0.60 -3.34
N THR A 48 -11.30 -0.61 -3.20
CA THR A 48 -10.50 -1.84 -3.26
C THR A 48 -10.94 -2.85 -2.22
N LEU A 49 -11.17 -2.41 -0.99
CA LEU A 49 -11.60 -3.29 0.09
C LEU A 49 -12.94 -3.96 -0.22
N GLN A 50 -13.86 -3.29 -0.92
CA GLN A 50 -15.16 -3.83 -1.31
C GLN A 50 -15.05 -4.75 -2.54
N GLN A 51 -14.34 -4.31 -3.58
CA GLN A 51 -14.36 -4.96 -4.90
C GLN A 51 -13.30 -6.05 -5.09
N SER A 52 -12.21 -6.07 -4.30
CA SER A 52 -11.09 -6.98 -4.54
C SER A 52 -10.90 -8.05 -3.45
N PRO A 53 -11.45 -9.27 -3.62
CA PRO A 53 -11.13 -10.41 -2.78
C PRO A 53 -9.64 -10.74 -2.75
N GLU A 54 -8.95 -10.55 -3.89
CA GLU A 54 -7.51 -10.81 -4.01
C GLU A 54 -6.72 -9.88 -3.09
N CYS A 55 -7.02 -8.58 -3.09
CA CYS A 55 -6.36 -7.64 -2.19
C CYS A 55 -6.71 -7.90 -0.72
N ARG A 56 -7.97 -8.24 -0.42
CA ARG A 56 -8.39 -8.60 0.95
C ARG A 56 -7.58 -9.76 1.54
N ALA A 57 -7.13 -10.69 0.72
CA ALA A 57 -6.30 -11.81 1.16
C ALA A 57 -4.84 -11.42 1.50
N LEU A 58 -4.39 -10.23 1.10
CA LEU A 58 -3.03 -9.73 1.34
C LEU A 58 -2.92 -8.87 2.61
N ILE A 59 -4.02 -8.25 3.04
CA ILE A 59 -4.06 -7.31 4.16
C ILE A 59 -4.37 -8.01 5.49
N GLY A 60 -4.12 -7.32 6.60
CA GLY A 60 -4.30 -7.85 7.95
C GLY A 60 -3.03 -8.50 8.52
N PRO A 61 -3.05 -8.94 9.79
CA PRO A 61 -1.84 -9.46 10.42
C PRO A 61 -1.42 -10.80 9.79
N TYR A 62 -0.12 -10.98 9.56
CA TYR A 62 0.42 -12.26 9.07
C TYR A 62 0.15 -13.43 10.03
N THR A 63 0.04 -13.13 11.32
CA THR A 63 -0.40 -14.07 12.35
C THR A 63 -1.85 -13.79 12.70
N PRO A 64 -2.79 -14.69 12.38
CA PRO A 64 -4.20 -14.50 12.69
C PRO A 64 -4.41 -14.19 14.18
N GLY A 65 -5.22 -13.18 14.49
CA GLY A 65 -5.52 -12.74 15.85
C GLY A 65 -4.46 -11.83 16.49
N LEU A 66 -3.33 -11.56 15.82
CA LEU A 66 -2.35 -10.59 16.32
C LEU A 66 -2.95 -9.18 16.28
N VAL A 67 -2.90 -8.50 17.43
CA VAL A 67 -3.29 -7.09 17.61
C VAL A 67 -2.06 -6.35 18.10
N ALA A 68 -1.59 -5.36 17.35
CA ALA A 68 -0.48 -4.52 17.79
C ALA A 68 -0.99 -3.45 18.77
N PRO A 69 -0.57 -3.45 20.05
CA PRO A 69 -0.97 -2.40 20.99
C PRO A 69 -0.55 -1.03 20.46
N TYR A 70 -1.47 -0.05 20.51
CA TYR A 70 -1.28 1.29 19.94
C TYR A 70 -0.94 1.30 18.44
N GLY A 71 -1.15 0.18 17.74
CA GLY A 71 -0.90 0.04 16.31
C GLY A 71 -1.86 0.86 15.46
N PHE A 72 -1.48 1.05 14.20
CA PHE A 72 -2.30 1.69 13.18
C PHE A 72 -3.62 0.93 12.97
N LYS A 73 -4.74 1.65 13.03
CA LYS A 73 -6.04 1.08 12.63
C LYS A 73 -6.23 1.24 11.13
N LEU A 74 -6.33 0.12 10.42
CA LEU A 74 -6.51 0.12 8.96
C LEU A 74 -7.97 0.49 8.62
N PRO A 75 -8.23 1.63 7.95
CA PRO A 75 -9.59 2.10 7.68
C PRO A 75 -10.48 1.07 6.97
N GLY A 76 -11.75 0.99 7.38
CA GLY A 76 -12.73 0.03 6.83
C GLY A 76 -12.58 -1.41 7.33
N THR A 77 -11.64 -1.69 8.24
CA THR A 77 -11.40 -3.03 8.78
C THR A 77 -11.33 -3.04 10.32
N CYS A 78 -11.30 -4.23 10.93
CA CYS A 78 -11.01 -4.39 12.35
C CYS A 78 -9.51 -4.52 12.67
N HIS A 79 -8.63 -4.38 11.67
CA HIS A 79 -7.20 -4.64 11.84
C HIS A 79 -6.50 -3.50 12.57
N GLN A 80 -5.71 -3.88 13.59
CA GLN A 80 -4.79 -2.99 14.28
C GLN A 80 -3.37 -3.55 14.16
N LEU A 81 -2.54 -2.86 13.38
CA LEU A 81 -1.28 -3.36 12.83
C LEU A 81 -0.10 -2.52 13.32
N ASP A 82 1.09 -3.11 13.39
CA ASP A 82 2.31 -2.32 13.56
C ASP A 82 2.50 -1.35 12.37
N PRO A 83 3.27 -0.25 12.51
CA PRO A 83 3.36 0.76 11.46
C PRO A 83 3.99 0.24 10.15
N VAL A 84 4.77 -0.86 10.19
CA VAL A 84 5.39 -1.45 8.99
C VAL A 84 4.32 -2.20 8.20
N LYS A 85 3.58 -3.13 8.84
CA LYS A 85 2.48 -3.83 8.17
C LYS A 85 1.32 -2.89 7.81
N GLY A 86 1.03 -1.92 8.66
CA GLY A 86 0.04 -0.88 8.40
C GLY A 86 0.35 -0.07 7.13
N ALA A 87 1.62 0.29 6.91
CA ALA A 87 2.05 0.99 5.71
C ALA A 87 1.89 0.13 4.45
N PHE A 88 2.23 -1.17 4.52
CA PHE A 88 1.99 -2.12 3.42
C PHE A 88 0.51 -2.17 3.05
N ASP A 89 -0.37 -2.35 4.05
CA ASP A 89 -1.80 -2.58 3.82
C ASP A 89 -2.49 -1.35 3.28
N MET A 90 -2.24 -0.19 3.88
CA MET A 90 -2.87 1.05 3.46
C MET A 90 -2.46 1.43 2.04
N ALA A 91 -1.16 1.41 1.71
CA ALA A 91 -0.71 1.72 0.36
C ALA A 91 -1.13 0.66 -0.68
N THR A 92 -1.19 -0.61 -0.30
CA THR A 92 -1.73 -1.66 -1.18
C THR A 92 -3.19 -1.42 -1.49
N LEU A 93 -4.03 -1.12 -0.47
CA LEU A 93 -5.44 -0.79 -0.69
C LEU A 93 -5.62 0.44 -1.60
N ILE A 94 -4.83 1.49 -1.40
CA ILE A 94 -4.90 2.70 -2.25
C ILE A 94 -4.60 2.35 -3.72
N ARG A 95 -3.59 1.50 -3.96
CA ARG A 95 -3.02 1.28 -5.29
C ARG A 95 -3.67 0.14 -6.08
N PHE A 96 -4.26 -0.86 -5.42
CA PHE A 96 -4.52 -2.16 -6.03
C PHE A 96 -5.34 -2.11 -7.33
N LEU A 97 -6.44 -1.34 -7.32
CA LEU A 97 -7.34 -1.18 -8.47
C LEU A 97 -6.85 -0.15 -9.51
N ASP A 98 -5.70 0.49 -9.29
CA ASP A 98 -5.14 1.52 -10.19
C ASP A 98 -6.08 2.71 -10.42
N HIS A 99 -6.94 3.00 -9.44
CA HIS A 99 -7.92 4.09 -9.49
C HIS A 99 -7.47 5.33 -8.70
N ASN A 100 -6.29 5.29 -8.08
CA ASN A 100 -5.69 6.44 -7.39
C ASN A 100 -5.01 7.41 -8.36
N ASP A 101 -4.54 8.53 -7.83
CA ASP A 101 -3.90 9.62 -8.58
C ASP A 101 -2.73 9.19 -9.49
N ALA A 102 -2.30 10.07 -10.38
CA ALA A 102 -1.15 9.86 -11.25
C ALA A 102 -0.36 11.15 -11.49
N TYR A 103 0.93 11.00 -11.74
CA TYR A 103 1.78 12.12 -12.16
C TYR A 103 2.68 11.72 -13.34
N PRO A 104 2.56 12.40 -14.50
CA PRO A 104 3.33 12.08 -15.69
C PRO A 104 4.74 12.69 -15.67
N GLY A 105 5.69 12.02 -16.34
CA GLY A 105 7.08 12.43 -16.45
C GLY A 105 7.87 11.54 -17.42
N ALA A 106 9.19 11.61 -17.36
CA ALA A 106 10.07 10.61 -17.98
C ALA A 106 9.91 9.23 -17.30
N GLU A 107 9.54 9.25 -16.02
CA GLU A 107 8.97 8.13 -15.28
C GLU A 107 7.50 8.39 -14.95
N TRP A 108 6.74 7.32 -14.77
CA TRP A 108 5.33 7.37 -14.36
C TRP A 108 5.16 6.93 -12.92
N GLY A 109 4.08 7.33 -12.26
CA GLY A 109 3.73 6.76 -10.96
C GLY A 109 2.63 7.51 -10.24
N HIS A 110 2.39 7.09 -9.00
CA HIS A 110 1.23 7.46 -8.21
C HIS A 110 1.72 8.01 -6.86
N PRO A 111 1.83 9.34 -6.71
CA PRO A 111 2.33 9.92 -5.47
C PRO A 111 1.46 9.62 -4.24
N SER A 112 0.17 9.35 -4.41
CA SER A 112 -0.72 8.90 -3.33
C SER A 112 -0.30 7.60 -2.66
N ASP A 113 0.54 6.77 -3.30
CA ASP A 113 1.08 5.55 -2.71
C ASP A 113 1.86 5.81 -1.40
N ASN A 114 2.49 6.98 -1.27
CA ASN A 114 3.22 7.37 -0.05
C ASN A 114 2.29 7.55 1.16
N LEU A 115 0.99 7.75 0.93
CA LEU A 115 0.01 7.97 1.98
C LEU A 115 -0.09 6.77 2.93
N GLY A 116 0.18 5.55 2.45
CA GLY A 116 0.18 4.37 3.33
C GLY A 116 1.22 4.48 4.44
N ALA A 117 2.45 4.88 4.11
CA ALA A 117 3.49 5.11 5.11
C ALA A 117 3.18 6.32 6.01
N ILE A 118 2.66 7.41 5.44
CA ILE A 118 2.31 8.62 6.18
C ILE A 118 1.24 8.30 7.23
N LEU A 119 0.09 7.74 6.83
CA LEU A 119 -1.02 7.46 7.74
C LEU A 119 -0.65 6.44 8.81
N ALA A 120 -0.01 5.34 8.43
CA ALA A 120 0.38 4.29 9.36
C ALA A 120 1.30 4.81 10.46
N VAL A 121 2.28 5.67 10.10
CA VAL A 121 3.20 6.26 11.05
C VAL A 121 2.53 7.36 11.88
N THR A 122 1.72 8.24 11.27
CA THR A 122 1.05 9.32 12.02
C THR A 122 0.09 8.79 13.06
N ASP A 123 -0.77 7.80 12.72
CA ASP A 123 -1.71 7.22 13.68
C ASP A 123 -0.97 6.47 14.79
N TRP A 124 0.01 5.64 14.44
CA TRP A 124 0.81 4.91 15.43
C TRP A 124 1.54 5.85 16.41
N LEU A 125 2.16 6.92 15.92
CA LEU A 125 2.86 7.90 16.75
C LEU A 125 1.89 8.68 17.66
N SER A 126 0.72 9.04 17.16
CA SER A 126 -0.31 9.69 17.96
C SER A 126 -0.82 8.75 19.07
N ARG A 127 -1.13 7.50 18.75
CA ARG A 127 -1.62 6.49 19.71
C ARG A 127 -0.62 6.15 20.80
N THR A 128 0.67 6.18 20.48
CA THR A 128 1.75 5.90 21.44
C THR A 128 2.13 7.13 22.28
N GLY A 129 1.62 8.32 21.95
CA GLY A 129 2.07 9.57 22.57
C GLY A 129 3.56 9.84 22.37
N ALA A 130 4.16 9.27 21.31
CA ALA A 130 5.60 9.31 21.07
C ALA A 130 6.10 10.67 20.54
N THR A 131 5.20 11.63 20.34
CA THR A 131 5.49 12.97 19.84
C THR A 131 5.20 14.01 20.92
N SER A 132 6.05 15.04 21.00
CA SER A 132 5.90 16.13 21.98
C SER A 132 4.76 17.09 21.63
N GLN A 133 4.32 17.10 20.38
CA GLN A 133 3.21 17.90 19.87
C GLN A 133 2.28 16.98 19.08
N PRO A 134 0.95 17.14 19.19
CA PRO A 134 0.00 16.33 18.44
C PRO A 134 0.26 16.41 16.94
N LEU A 135 0.35 15.26 16.26
CA LEU A 135 0.29 15.21 14.81
C LEU A 135 -1.14 15.51 14.38
N THR A 136 -1.35 16.46 13.46
CA THR A 136 -2.68 16.89 13.04
C THR A 136 -2.95 16.55 11.58
N VAL A 137 -4.19 16.75 11.13
CA VAL A 137 -4.56 16.68 9.71
C VAL A 137 -3.63 17.56 8.87
N ARG A 138 -3.30 18.78 9.33
CA ARG A 138 -2.34 19.65 8.63
C ARG A 138 -0.96 19.00 8.49
N THR A 139 -0.48 18.27 9.49
CA THR A 139 0.79 17.53 9.41
C THR A 139 0.74 16.46 8.32
N VAL A 140 -0.37 15.71 8.22
CA VAL A 140 -0.57 14.71 7.15
C VAL A 140 -0.55 15.38 5.78
N LEU A 141 -1.27 16.49 5.59
CA LEU A 141 -1.31 17.21 4.32
C LEU A 141 0.08 17.75 3.91
N ILE A 142 0.86 18.27 4.85
CA ILE A 142 2.23 18.73 4.61
C ILE A 142 3.14 17.55 4.23
N ALA A 143 3.03 16.42 4.92
CA ALA A 143 3.79 15.21 4.59
C ALA A 143 3.45 14.70 3.18
N MET A 144 2.16 14.71 2.80
CA MET A 144 1.72 14.36 1.45
C MET A 144 2.34 15.30 0.41
N ILE A 145 2.24 16.62 0.60
CA ILE A 145 2.79 17.61 -0.33
C ILE A 145 4.29 17.38 -0.54
N LYS A 146 5.04 17.16 0.54
CA LYS A 146 6.49 16.90 0.47
C LYS A 146 6.81 15.58 -0.24
N ALA A 147 6.08 14.51 0.07
CA ALA A 147 6.27 13.21 -0.58
C ALA A 147 5.99 13.30 -2.09
N TYR A 148 4.89 13.98 -2.46
CA TYR A 148 4.51 14.20 -3.84
C TYR A 148 5.58 14.99 -4.58
N GLU A 149 6.07 16.08 -3.98
CA GLU A 149 7.09 16.92 -4.60
C GLU A 149 8.40 16.15 -4.83
N ILE A 150 8.84 15.36 -3.86
CA ILE A 150 10.06 14.54 -3.97
C ILE A 150 9.95 13.55 -5.13
N GLN A 151 8.89 12.73 -5.12
CA GLN A 151 8.67 11.71 -6.13
C GLN A 151 8.49 12.35 -7.51
N GLY A 152 7.56 13.30 -7.64
CA GLY A 152 7.24 13.93 -8.91
C GLY A 152 8.40 14.70 -9.53
N CYS A 153 9.21 15.43 -8.74
CA CYS A 153 10.34 16.17 -9.29
C CYS A 153 11.40 15.26 -9.91
N TYR A 154 11.68 14.09 -9.30
CA TYR A 154 12.57 13.11 -9.94
C TYR A 154 11.91 12.44 -11.14
N GLN A 155 10.61 12.16 -11.10
CA GLN A 155 9.91 11.52 -12.23
C GLN A 155 9.98 12.33 -13.53
N ILE A 156 10.03 13.67 -13.45
CA ILE A 156 9.99 14.54 -14.64
C ILE A 156 11.12 14.22 -15.64
N ARG A 157 12.34 13.92 -15.17
CA ARG A 157 13.52 13.70 -16.06
C ARG A 157 14.25 12.38 -15.86
N ASN A 158 13.96 11.60 -14.82
CA ASN A 158 14.70 10.36 -14.53
C ASN A 158 13.85 9.13 -14.85
N ALA A 159 14.08 8.51 -16.01
CA ALA A 159 13.33 7.35 -16.49
C ALA A 159 13.94 6.03 -15.99
N PHE A 160 13.57 5.59 -14.78
CA PHE A 160 14.02 4.31 -14.22
C PHE A 160 13.50 3.10 -15.01
N ASN A 161 12.33 3.24 -15.64
CA ASN A 161 11.79 2.25 -16.58
C ASN A 161 12.74 1.94 -17.74
N LYS A 162 13.57 2.89 -18.18
CA LYS A 162 14.55 2.68 -19.27
C LYS A 162 15.77 1.87 -18.86
N VAL A 163 16.00 1.72 -17.56
CA VAL A 163 17.06 0.86 -16.99
C VAL A 163 16.49 -0.40 -16.32
N GLY A 164 15.21 -0.69 -16.52
CA GLY A 164 14.56 -1.94 -16.06
C GLY A 164 14.01 -1.91 -14.63
N LEU A 165 14.11 -0.78 -13.94
CA LEU A 165 13.64 -0.62 -12.55
C LEU A 165 12.21 -0.10 -12.48
N ASP A 166 11.53 -0.40 -11.38
CA ASP A 166 10.19 0.11 -11.09
C ASP A 166 10.17 1.49 -10.44
N HIS A 167 9.16 2.29 -10.78
CA HIS A 167 8.99 3.64 -10.23
C HIS A 167 8.75 3.66 -8.72
N THR A 168 8.36 2.53 -8.14
CA THR A 168 8.13 2.36 -6.70
C THR A 168 9.38 2.60 -5.86
N LEU A 169 10.58 2.62 -6.47
CA LEU A 169 11.77 3.16 -5.80
C LEU A 169 11.57 4.60 -5.34
N LEU A 170 10.88 5.44 -6.11
CA LEU A 170 10.64 6.83 -5.71
C LEU A 170 9.60 6.94 -4.59
N VAL A 171 8.64 6.01 -4.51
CA VAL A 171 7.75 5.88 -3.34
C VAL A 171 8.58 5.56 -2.11
N LYS A 172 9.53 4.62 -2.21
CA LYS A 172 10.45 4.28 -1.11
C LYS A 172 11.26 5.51 -0.66
N ILE A 173 11.89 6.24 -1.59
CA ILE A 173 12.70 7.43 -1.28
C ILE A 173 11.84 8.55 -0.65
N ALA A 174 10.71 8.89 -1.27
CA ALA A 174 9.83 9.96 -0.80
C ALA A 174 9.23 9.63 0.57
N SER A 175 8.71 8.41 0.74
CA SER A 175 8.19 7.93 2.02
C SER A 175 9.26 7.92 3.10
N THR A 176 10.49 7.47 2.82
CA THR A 176 11.58 7.47 3.81
C THR A 176 11.88 8.88 4.30
N ALA A 177 11.95 9.86 3.39
CA ALA A 177 12.24 11.25 3.75
C ALA A 177 11.18 11.83 4.70
N VAL A 178 9.90 11.69 4.36
CA VAL A 178 8.80 12.26 5.16
C VAL A 178 8.53 11.47 6.44
N VAL A 179 8.69 10.15 6.43
CA VAL A 179 8.54 9.31 7.64
C VAL A 179 9.64 9.62 8.66
N ALA A 180 10.88 9.84 8.21
CA ALA A 180 11.97 10.25 9.10
C ALA A 180 11.61 11.55 9.85
N TRP A 181 11.04 12.52 9.14
CA TRP A 181 10.54 13.77 9.73
C TRP A 181 9.36 13.55 10.69
N LEU A 182 8.36 12.76 10.29
CA LEU A 182 7.20 12.44 11.13
C LEU A 182 7.61 11.75 12.44
N MET A 183 8.61 10.86 12.40
CA MET A 183 9.16 10.18 13.57
C MET A 183 10.04 11.08 14.46
N GLY A 184 10.25 12.35 14.09
CA GLY A 184 11.11 13.27 14.82
C GLY A 184 12.59 12.90 14.77
N LEU A 185 13.04 12.18 13.73
CA LEU A 185 14.45 11.85 13.56
C LEU A 185 15.25 13.12 13.30
N THR A 186 16.50 13.17 13.77
CA THR A 186 17.43 14.25 13.41
C THR A 186 17.74 14.24 11.92
N GLU A 187 18.13 15.37 11.34
CA GLU A 187 18.58 15.46 9.94
C GLU A 187 19.66 14.42 9.59
N LYS A 188 20.58 14.15 10.53
CA LYS A 188 21.59 13.09 10.38
C LYS A 188 20.97 11.70 10.27
N GLN A 189 19.99 11.38 11.12
CA GLN A 189 19.28 10.10 11.05
C GLN A 189 18.40 9.99 9.79
N ALA A 190 17.83 11.10 9.32
CA ALA A 190 17.13 11.13 8.04
C ALA A 190 18.08 10.86 6.86
N ALA A 191 19.28 11.45 6.87
CA ALA A 191 20.32 11.17 5.87
C ALA A 191 20.76 9.70 5.90
N VAL A 192 20.88 9.10 7.09
CA VAL A 192 21.11 7.65 7.26
C VAL A 192 19.99 6.84 6.58
N ALA A 193 18.72 7.12 6.93
CA ALA A 193 17.58 6.38 6.38
C ALA A 193 17.52 6.50 4.85
N LEU A 194 17.71 7.71 4.31
CA LEU A 194 17.73 7.96 2.87
C LEU A 194 18.89 7.26 2.16
N SER A 195 20.08 7.24 2.77
CA SER A 195 21.21 6.49 2.21
C SER A 195 20.92 5.00 2.11
N HIS A 196 20.26 4.41 3.11
CA HIS A 196 19.81 3.02 3.02
C HIS A 196 18.72 2.85 1.96
N ALA A 197 17.80 3.80 1.82
CA ALA A 197 16.75 3.71 0.82
C ALA A 197 17.30 3.72 -0.62
N TRP A 198 18.34 4.52 -0.89
CA TRP A 198 19.05 4.51 -2.17
C TRP A 198 19.86 3.24 -2.40
N ALA A 199 20.54 2.74 -1.37
CA ALA A 199 21.33 1.51 -1.42
C ALA A 199 20.49 0.22 -1.41
N ASP A 200 19.19 0.31 -1.14
CA ASP A 200 18.29 -0.85 -1.04
C ASP A 200 18.05 -1.52 -2.40
N GLY A 201 17.62 -2.78 -2.37
CA GLY A 201 17.19 -3.48 -3.57
C GLY A 201 15.96 -2.82 -4.19
N HIS A 202 16.07 -2.37 -5.44
CA HIS A 202 14.95 -1.79 -6.19
C HIS A 202 14.30 -2.84 -7.08
N PRO A 203 12.97 -3.00 -7.05
CA PRO A 203 12.32 -4.06 -7.80
C PRO A 203 12.44 -3.85 -9.30
N LEU A 204 12.62 -4.95 -10.04
CA LEU A 204 12.47 -4.98 -11.49
C LEU A 204 11.03 -4.63 -11.88
N ARG A 205 10.84 -4.14 -13.10
CA ARG A 205 9.50 -3.79 -13.62
C ARG A 205 8.73 -4.89 -14.35
N ILE A 206 9.25 -6.12 -14.33
CA ILE A 206 8.76 -7.25 -15.14
C ILE A 206 7.26 -7.53 -14.93
N PHE A 207 6.75 -7.34 -13.71
CA PHE A 207 5.33 -7.56 -13.36
C PHE A 207 4.35 -6.53 -13.95
N ARG A 208 4.85 -5.53 -14.68
CA ARG A 208 4.03 -4.52 -15.39
C ARG A 208 4.05 -4.69 -16.91
N GLN A 209 4.80 -5.66 -17.42
CA GLN A 209 5.03 -5.82 -18.85
C GLN A 209 4.58 -7.21 -19.33
N SER A 210 3.92 -7.26 -20.48
CA SER A 210 3.58 -8.53 -21.13
C SER A 210 4.86 -9.33 -21.44
N PRO A 211 4.85 -10.68 -21.34
CA PRO A 211 3.73 -11.54 -20.94
C PRO A 211 3.63 -11.78 -19.41
N ASN A 212 4.39 -11.06 -18.60
CA ASN A 212 4.50 -11.27 -17.15
C ASN A 212 3.68 -10.26 -16.32
N ALA A 213 2.80 -9.48 -16.97
CA ALA A 213 1.93 -8.54 -16.29
C ALA A 213 1.07 -9.29 -15.27
N GLY A 214 1.07 -8.84 -14.00
CA GLY A 214 0.43 -9.56 -12.93
C GLY A 214 0.18 -8.73 -11.67
N PRO A 215 -0.42 -9.33 -10.63
CA PRO A 215 -1.01 -8.60 -9.50
C PRO A 215 0.01 -7.86 -8.63
N ARG A 216 1.31 -8.20 -8.73
CA ARG A 216 2.39 -7.42 -8.07
C ARG A 216 2.36 -5.94 -8.44
N LYS A 217 1.85 -5.57 -9.61
CA LYS A 217 1.67 -4.15 -9.98
C LYS A 217 0.80 -3.37 -8.97
N GLY A 218 -0.16 -4.05 -8.33
CA GLY A 218 -1.14 -3.48 -7.41
C GLY A 218 -0.64 -3.35 -5.97
N TRP A 219 0.39 -4.10 -5.56
CA TRP A 219 0.94 -4.07 -4.20
C TRP A 219 2.43 -3.70 -4.11
N ALA A 220 3.15 -3.55 -5.23
CA ALA A 220 4.57 -3.15 -5.22
C ALA A 220 4.82 -1.79 -4.55
N ALA A 221 3.85 -0.87 -4.63
CA ALA A 221 3.95 0.41 -3.95
C ALA A 221 3.74 0.28 -2.42
N GLY A 222 2.88 -0.64 -1.98
CA GLY A 222 2.75 -1.02 -0.57
C GLY A 222 4.03 -1.60 0.00
N ASP A 223 4.71 -2.47 -0.76
CA ASP A 223 6.03 -3.00 -0.40
C ASP A 223 7.08 -1.87 -0.24
N ALA A 224 7.09 -0.90 -1.14
CA ALA A 224 7.97 0.27 -1.06
C ALA A 224 7.66 1.16 0.17
N ALA A 225 6.38 1.42 0.47
CA ALA A 225 5.94 2.18 1.63
C ALA A 225 6.30 1.48 2.96
N MET A 226 6.06 0.17 3.04
CA MET A 226 6.48 -0.69 4.15
C MET A 226 8.00 -0.60 4.38
N ARG A 227 8.76 -0.73 3.30
CA ARG A 227 10.23 -0.69 3.36
C ARG A 227 10.72 0.67 3.85
N ALA A 228 10.10 1.76 3.41
CA ALA A 228 10.44 3.10 3.88
C ALA A 228 10.30 3.27 5.40
N VAL A 229 9.18 2.80 5.98
CA VAL A 229 8.96 2.83 7.44
C VAL A 229 10.01 2.00 8.17
N HIS A 230 10.29 0.79 7.67
CA HIS A 230 11.30 -0.08 8.25
C HIS A 230 12.70 0.57 8.25
N LEU A 231 13.11 1.19 7.15
CA LEU A 231 14.41 1.87 7.06
C LEU A 231 14.55 3.03 8.06
N CYS A 232 13.47 3.79 8.29
CA CYS A 232 13.46 4.83 9.33
C CYS A 232 13.58 4.25 10.74
N LEU A 233 12.95 3.11 11.03
CA LEU A 233 13.09 2.41 12.31
C LEU A 233 14.54 1.94 12.54
N LEU A 234 15.22 1.45 11.51
CA LEU A 234 16.64 1.06 11.58
C LEU A 234 17.54 2.26 11.84
N ALA A 235 17.32 3.38 11.15
CA ALA A 235 18.05 4.63 11.41
C ALA A 235 17.81 5.16 12.83
N ARG A 236 16.57 5.06 13.33
CA ARG A 236 16.21 5.40 14.71
C ARG A 236 16.95 4.52 15.73
N ALA A 237 17.16 3.24 15.42
CA ALA A 237 17.92 2.30 16.24
C ALA A 237 19.45 2.55 16.20
N GLY A 238 19.92 3.55 15.46
CA GLY A 238 21.33 3.96 15.46
C GLY A 238 22.21 3.26 14.42
N GLN A 239 21.61 2.67 13.37
CA GLN A 239 22.40 2.12 12.27
C GLN A 239 23.23 3.22 11.56
N PRO A 240 24.48 2.92 11.15
CA PRO A 240 25.31 3.88 10.42
C PRO A 240 24.87 3.97 8.96
N GLY A 241 24.87 5.19 8.41
CA GLY A 241 24.49 5.41 7.01
C GLY A 241 25.64 5.21 6.02
N ILE A 242 25.31 5.41 4.74
CA ILE A 242 26.19 5.20 3.59
C ILE A 242 26.34 6.53 2.84
N PRO A 243 27.32 7.39 3.19
CA PRO A 243 27.39 8.75 2.66
C PRO A 243 27.38 8.83 1.13
N SER A 244 28.06 7.92 0.44
CA SER A 244 28.17 7.87 -1.02
C SER A 244 27.26 6.82 -1.68
N ALA A 245 26.07 6.54 -1.11
CA ALA A 245 25.15 5.51 -1.60
C ALA A 245 24.78 5.65 -3.09
N LEU A 246 24.81 6.86 -3.63
CA LEU A 246 24.55 7.14 -5.04
C LEU A 246 25.83 7.23 -5.86
N THR A 247 26.83 7.99 -5.38
CA THR A 247 27.96 8.46 -6.21
C THR A 247 29.21 7.58 -6.14
N GLU A 248 29.24 6.56 -5.27
CA GLU A 248 30.38 5.63 -5.22
C GLU A 248 30.61 5.03 -6.63
N PRO A 249 31.83 5.12 -7.20
CA PRO A 249 32.04 4.84 -8.63
C PRO A 249 31.78 3.40 -9.10
N GLU A 250 31.90 2.40 -8.23
CA GLU A 250 31.80 0.97 -8.59
C GLU A 250 30.49 0.35 -8.09
N TRP A 251 30.04 0.75 -6.90
CA TRP A 251 28.96 0.14 -6.13
C TRP A 251 27.80 1.09 -5.84
N GLY A 252 27.94 2.38 -6.16
CA GLY A 252 26.90 3.39 -5.97
C GLY A 252 25.72 3.16 -6.91
N PHE A 253 24.53 3.59 -6.48
CA PHE A 253 23.29 3.42 -7.25
C PHE A 253 23.40 3.96 -8.69
N LEU A 254 24.08 5.10 -8.89
CA LEU A 254 24.20 5.70 -10.23
C LEU A 254 25.01 4.79 -11.17
N ALA A 255 26.13 4.25 -10.69
CA ALA A 255 26.98 3.35 -11.46
C ALA A 255 26.28 2.01 -11.76
N VAL A 256 25.75 1.36 -10.71
CA VAL A 256 25.22 -0.02 -10.80
C VAL A 256 23.85 -0.08 -11.45
N SER A 257 22.95 0.84 -11.07
CA SER A 257 21.51 0.70 -11.30
C SER A 257 20.93 1.78 -12.22
N PHE A 258 21.69 2.83 -12.52
CA PHE A 258 21.25 3.93 -13.39
C PHE A 258 22.17 4.15 -14.61
N GLY A 259 23.03 3.19 -14.92
CA GLY A 259 23.89 3.20 -16.11
C GLY A 259 24.93 4.33 -16.13
N GLY A 260 25.43 4.71 -14.95
CA GLY A 260 26.41 5.78 -14.77
C GLY A 260 25.87 7.19 -15.00
N LYS A 261 24.56 7.36 -15.19
CA LYS A 261 23.93 8.67 -15.42
C LYS A 261 23.75 9.42 -14.11
N GLU A 262 23.75 10.74 -14.19
CA GLU A 262 23.37 11.61 -13.07
C GLU A 262 21.85 11.71 -12.93
N LEU A 263 21.37 11.86 -11.69
CA LEU A 263 19.98 12.22 -11.43
C LEU A 263 19.74 13.70 -11.73
N GLN A 264 18.73 13.97 -12.56
CA GLN A 264 18.35 15.32 -12.93
C GLN A 264 17.22 15.80 -12.02
N LEU A 265 17.45 16.90 -11.33
CA LEU A 265 16.42 17.64 -10.60
C LEU A 265 16.08 18.90 -11.40
N PRO A 266 15.10 18.86 -12.33
CA PRO A 266 14.84 19.95 -13.27
C PRO A 266 14.33 21.23 -12.60
N ARG A 267 13.98 21.15 -11.32
CA ARG A 267 13.43 22.25 -10.53
C ARG A 267 13.71 22.03 -9.03
N PRO A 268 13.82 23.09 -8.23
CA PRO A 268 13.85 22.93 -6.78
C PRO A 268 12.51 22.37 -6.27
N PHE A 269 12.56 21.61 -5.18
CA PHE A 269 11.38 21.12 -4.49
C PHE A 269 10.59 22.28 -3.89
N LYS A 270 9.28 22.34 -4.18
CA LYS A 270 8.31 23.27 -3.60
C LYS A 270 6.99 22.57 -3.30
N THR A 271 5.96 22.77 -4.13
CA THR A 271 4.59 22.25 -3.95
C THR A 271 3.90 21.90 -5.27
N ARG A 272 4.61 22.01 -6.40
CA ARG A 272 4.01 22.01 -7.73
C ARG A 272 3.41 20.65 -8.10
N VAL A 273 3.99 19.55 -7.63
CA VAL A 273 3.48 18.20 -7.94
C VAL A 273 2.07 18.05 -7.38
N MET A 274 1.81 18.45 -6.13
CA MET A 274 0.48 18.43 -5.55
C MET A 274 -0.48 19.37 -6.30
N GLU A 275 0.00 20.55 -6.70
CA GLU A 275 -0.78 21.54 -7.45
C GLU A 275 -1.26 21.03 -8.82
N GLU A 276 -0.51 20.10 -9.42
CA GLU A 276 -0.72 19.63 -10.79
C GLU A 276 -1.00 18.12 -10.89
N VAL A 277 -1.26 17.43 -9.78
CA VAL A 277 -1.50 15.98 -9.78
C VAL A 277 -2.79 15.62 -10.55
N PHE A 278 -2.79 14.52 -11.28
CA PHE A 278 -3.96 14.04 -12.01
C PHE A 278 -4.78 13.10 -11.13
N PHE A 279 -6.10 13.28 -11.02
CA PHE A 279 -6.99 12.36 -10.31
C PHE A 279 -7.69 11.42 -11.29
N LYS A 280 -7.61 10.11 -11.07
CA LYS A 280 -8.34 9.17 -11.92
C LYS A 280 -9.80 9.11 -11.49
N LEU A 281 -10.68 9.66 -12.31
CA LEU A 281 -12.13 9.63 -12.12
C LEU A 281 -12.83 8.59 -12.99
N ILE A 282 -12.05 7.88 -13.80
CA ILE A 282 -12.44 6.75 -14.64
C ILE A 282 -11.44 5.63 -14.32
N THR A 283 -11.94 4.41 -14.08
CA THR A 283 -11.15 3.21 -13.83
C THR A 283 -10.45 2.75 -15.11
N ALA A 284 -9.42 3.46 -15.51
CA ALA A 284 -8.61 3.19 -16.70
C ALA A 284 -7.14 3.49 -16.40
N GLU A 285 -6.24 2.87 -17.18
CA GLU A 285 -4.84 3.32 -17.21
C GLU A 285 -4.81 4.81 -17.62
N GLY A 286 -3.95 5.60 -16.97
CA GLY A 286 -4.02 7.07 -17.02
C GLY A 286 -3.88 7.65 -18.42
N HIS A 287 -3.12 7.00 -19.30
CA HIS A 287 -2.94 7.40 -20.69
C HIS A 287 -4.16 7.05 -21.57
N GLY A 288 -5.10 6.24 -21.07
CA GLY A 288 -6.33 5.82 -21.75
C GLY A 288 -7.55 6.70 -21.48
N ILE A 289 -7.54 7.55 -20.45
CA ILE A 289 -8.74 8.25 -19.96
C ILE A 289 -9.34 9.17 -21.02
N SER A 290 -8.52 9.95 -21.73
CA SER A 290 -9.02 10.81 -22.82
C SER A 290 -9.63 10.01 -23.96
N ALA A 291 -9.06 8.86 -24.30
CA ALA A 291 -9.62 7.98 -25.33
C ALA A 291 -10.96 7.39 -24.90
N VAL A 292 -11.12 7.03 -23.62
CA VAL A 292 -12.40 6.57 -23.05
C VAL A 292 -13.45 7.68 -23.10
N GLN A 293 -13.10 8.93 -22.75
CA GLN A 293 -14.05 10.05 -22.84
C GLN A 293 -14.45 10.36 -24.29
N ALA A 294 -13.49 10.34 -25.21
CA ALA A 294 -13.77 10.52 -26.63
C ALA A 294 -14.67 9.39 -27.17
N ALA A 295 -14.43 8.14 -26.74
CA ALA A 295 -15.24 7.00 -27.11
C ALA A 295 -16.68 7.12 -26.58
N MET A 296 -16.87 7.64 -25.36
CA MET A 296 -18.21 7.87 -24.81
C MET A 296 -18.97 8.92 -25.62
N ALA A 297 -18.35 10.04 -25.97
CA ALA A 297 -18.99 11.07 -26.81
C ALA A 297 -19.35 10.54 -28.21
N LEU A 298 -18.50 9.68 -28.78
CA LEU A 298 -18.80 8.97 -30.03
C LEU A 298 -19.93 7.97 -29.87
N ALA A 299 -20.00 7.24 -28.75
CA ALA A 299 -21.08 6.31 -28.45
C ALA A 299 -22.44 7.03 -28.36
N GLU A 300 -22.49 8.19 -27.71
CA GLU A 300 -23.69 9.05 -27.66
C GLU A 300 -24.09 9.54 -29.06
N THR A 301 -23.11 9.95 -29.87
CA THR A 301 -23.34 10.39 -31.26
C THR A 301 -23.91 9.24 -32.10
N MET A 302 -23.32 8.05 -32.02
CA MET A 302 -23.77 6.86 -32.74
C MET A 302 -25.18 6.44 -32.31
N ALA A 303 -25.47 6.43 -31.00
CA ALA A 303 -26.79 6.14 -30.48
C ALA A 303 -27.84 7.12 -31.00
N SER A 304 -27.52 8.42 -31.06
CA SER A 304 -28.44 9.44 -31.60
C SER A 304 -28.75 9.27 -33.10
N LYS A 305 -27.85 8.63 -33.85
CA LYS A 305 -27.97 8.34 -35.28
C LYS A 305 -28.48 6.93 -35.58
N GLY A 306 -28.69 6.09 -34.56
CA GLY A 306 -29.08 4.68 -34.73
C GLY A 306 -27.99 3.80 -35.35
N ILE A 307 -26.72 4.15 -35.13
CA ILE A 307 -25.54 3.40 -35.60
C ILE A 307 -25.21 2.33 -34.54
N ASP A 308 -25.10 1.06 -34.94
CA ASP A 308 -24.66 -0.04 -34.08
C ASP A 308 -23.13 -0.22 -34.20
N PRO A 309 -22.35 0.04 -33.13
CA PRO A 309 -20.90 -0.10 -33.14
C PRO A 309 -20.39 -1.49 -33.55
N ALA A 310 -21.17 -2.55 -33.28
CA ALA A 310 -20.77 -3.92 -33.59
C ALA A 310 -20.80 -4.21 -35.09
N THR A 311 -21.77 -3.65 -35.82
CA THR A 311 -22.02 -3.96 -37.24
C THR A 311 -21.58 -2.85 -38.18
N ASP A 312 -21.65 -1.59 -37.73
CA ASP A 312 -21.57 -0.45 -38.62
C ASP A 312 -20.18 0.20 -38.65
N ILE A 313 -19.31 -0.10 -37.69
CA ILE A 313 -17.93 0.41 -37.67
C ILE A 313 -17.03 -0.45 -38.57
N SER A 314 -16.43 0.17 -39.58
CA SER A 314 -15.41 -0.46 -40.42
C SER A 314 -13.99 -0.28 -39.88
N ARG A 315 -13.70 0.89 -39.29
CA ARG A 315 -12.36 1.25 -38.77
C ARG A 315 -12.47 2.33 -37.68
N ILE A 316 -11.55 2.30 -36.72
CA ILE A 316 -11.35 3.39 -35.75
C ILE A 316 -9.90 3.80 -35.79
N ASP A 317 -9.63 5.08 -35.97
CA ASP A 317 -8.30 5.66 -35.82
C ASP A 317 -8.19 6.41 -34.50
N ILE A 318 -7.14 6.10 -33.74
CA ILE A 318 -6.79 6.76 -32.49
C ILE A 318 -5.42 7.40 -32.65
N ARG A 319 -5.38 8.74 -32.67
CA ARG A 319 -4.12 9.47 -32.54
C ARG A 319 -3.90 9.86 -31.08
N THR A 320 -2.72 9.56 -30.55
CA THR A 320 -2.39 9.72 -29.12
C THR A 320 -0.90 10.04 -28.94
N HIS A 321 -0.41 10.21 -27.72
CA HIS A 321 1.01 10.51 -27.45
C HIS A 321 1.88 9.23 -27.32
N GLU A 322 3.20 9.35 -27.52
CA GLU A 322 4.18 8.25 -27.51
C GLU A 322 4.01 7.29 -26.33
N ALA A 323 3.81 7.83 -25.12
CA ALA A 323 3.65 7.02 -23.92
C ALA A 323 2.43 6.09 -23.99
N ALA A 324 1.31 6.52 -24.57
CA ALA A 324 0.11 5.69 -24.70
C ALA A 324 0.37 4.53 -25.68
N VAL A 325 0.99 4.83 -26.82
CA VAL A 325 1.38 3.81 -27.82
C VAL A 325 2.31 2.77 -27.18
N ARG A 326 3.32 3.22 -26.42
CA ARG A 326 4.29 2.31 -25.80
C ARG A 326 3.71 1.45 -24.68
N ILE A 327 2.75 1.94 -23.91
CA ILE A 327 2.30 1.27 -22.67
C ILE A 327 1.03 0.45 -22.89
N ILE A 328 0.07 1.00 -23.64
CA ILE A 328 -1.31 0.49 -23.68
C ILE A 328 -1.84 0.17 -25.09
N ASP A 329 -1.00 0.22 -26.13
CA ASP A 329 -1.31 -0.34 -27.45
C ASP A 329 -1.02 -1.86 -27.50
N LYS A 330 -1.92 -2.66 -26.92
CA LYS A 330 -1.78 -4.14 -26.89
C LYS A 330 -2.58 -4.82 -28.00
N GLN A 331 -1.88 -5.58 -28.83
CA GLN A 331 -2.46 -6.48 -29.83
C GLN A 331 -2.44 -7.94 -29.36
N GLY A 332 -3.34 -8.76 -29.90
CA GLY A 332 -3.46 -10.17 -29.56
C GLY A 332 -4.30 -10.46 -28.30
N PRO A 333 -4.28 -11.72 -27.83
CA PRO A 333 -5.10 -12.16 -26.71
C PRO A 333 -4.78 -11.40 -25.41
N LEU A 334 -5.82 -11.06 -24.64
CA LEU A 334 -5.70 -10.51 -23.29
C LEU A 334 -6.11 -11.60 -22.30
N THR A 335 -5.23 -11.91 -21.34
CA THR A 335 -5.35 -13.17 -20.57
C THR A 335 -5.88 -12.99 -19.16
N ASN A 336 -5.92 -11.75 -18.66
CA ASN A 336 -6.34 -11.42 -17.31
C ASN A 336 -6.83 -9.97 -17.23
N ALA A 337 -7.31 -9.55 -16.06
CA ALA A 337 -7.80 -8.19 -15.82
C ALA A 337 -6.71 -7.11 -16.04
N ALA A 338 -5.47 -7.39 -15.61
CA ALA A 338 -4.35 -6.46 -15.77
C ALA A 338 -3.90 -6.31 -17.24
N ASP A 339 -4.21 -7.28 -18.09
CA ASP A 339 -4.01 -7.12 -19.53
C ASP A 339 -5.03 -6.17 -20.14
N ARG A 340 -6.29 -6.29 -19.70
CA ARG A 340 -7.43 -5.52 -20.21
C ARG A 340 -7.43 -4.06 -19.76
N ASP A 341 -7.11 -3.81 -18.50
CA ASP A 341 -7.00 -2.43 -17.96
C ASP A 341 -5.81 -1.64 -18.58
N HIS A 342 -4.81 -2.34 -19.13
CA HIS A 342 -3.66 -1.77 -19.86
C HIS A 342 -3.77 -1.99 -21.39
N CYS A 343 -4.99 -2.00 -21.93
CA CYS A 343 -5.22 -2.09 -23.38
C CYS A 343 -6.22 -1.01 -23.82
N MET A 344 -5.74 0.08 -24.43
CA MET A 344 -6.61 1.17 -24.89
C MET A 344 -7.66 0.68 -25.90
N ARG A 345 -7.28 -0.27 -26.74
CA ARG A 345 -8.19 -0.90 -27.71
C ARG A 345 -9.36 -1.58 -27.03
N TYR A 346 -9.10 -2.30 -25.94
CA TYR A 346 -10.14 -2.95 -25.14
C TYR A 346 -11.06 -1.90 -24.51
N MET A 347 -10.48 -0.91 -23.82
CA MET A 347 -11.24 0.15 -23.16
C MET A 347 -12.18 0.88 -24.14
N VAL A 348 -11.66 1.30 -25.29
CA VAL A 348 -12.46 1.97 -26.33
C VAL A 348 -13.53 1.05 -26.90
N SER A 349 -13.20 -0.22 -27.20
CA SER A 349 -14.19 -1.16 -27.72
C SER A 349 -15.35 -1.41 -26.76
N VAL A 350 -15.04 -1.62 -25.47
CA VAL A 350 -16.07 -1.82 -24.44
C VAL A 350 -16.94 -0.58 -24.29
N VAL A 351 -16.37 0.62 -24.23
CA VAL A 351 -17.16 1.86 -24.08
C VAL A 351 -18.14 2.05 -25.25
N LEU A 352 -17.69 1.82 -26.48
CA LEU A 352 -18.55 1.95 -27.66
C LEU A 352 -19.67 0.91 -27.63
N LEU A 353 -19.38 -0.35 -27.32
CA LEU A 353 -20.37 -1.44 -27.29
C LEU A 353 -21.33 -1.37 -26.09
N LYS A 354 -20.83 -0.94 -24.92
CA LYS A 354 -21.59 -0.76 -23.67
C LYS A 354 -22.45 0.49 -23.73
N ASN A 355 -22.05 1.50 -24.52
CA ASN A 355 -22.58 2.86 -24.49
C ASN A 355 -22.63 3.43 -23.06
N ALA A 356 -21.58 3.16 -22.30
CA ALA A 356 -21.34 3.70 -20.97
C ALA A 356 -19.84 3.70 -20.68
N ILE A 357 -19.43 4.50 -19.70
CA ILE A 357 -18.04 4.50 -19.22
C ILE A 357 -17.68 3.11 -18.68
N ILE A 358 -16.44 2.71 -18.94
CA ILE A 358 -15.88 1.45 -18.45
C ILE A 358 -15.68 1.50 -16.93
N GLU A 359 -16.05 0.41 -16.25
CA GLU A 359 -15.98 0.25 -14.80
C GLU A 359 -14.97 -0.86 -14.44
N ALA A 360 -14.56 -0.96 -13.17
CA ALA A 360 -13.58 -1.96 -12.72
C ALA A 360 -14.05 -3.39 -13.05
N GLU A 361 -15.35 -3.64 -12.89
CA GLU A 361 -15.98 -4.93 -13.14
C GLU A 361 -15.89 -5.38 -14.60
N ASP A 362 -15.76 -4.44 -15.54
CA ASP A 362 -15.63 -4.73 -16.97
C ASP A 362 -14.29 -5.39 -17.31
N TYR A 363 -13.30 -5.36 -16.41
CA TYR A 363 -12.00 -6.00 -16.58
C TYR A 363 -11.90 -7.37 -15.92
N HIS A 364 -12.86 -7.84 -15.12
CA HIS A 364 -12.77 -9.16 -14.50
C HIS A 364 -12.98 -10.29 -15.51
N ASP A 365 -12.37 -11.46 -15.31
CA ASP A 365 -12.59 -12.65 -16.15
C ASP A 365 -14.08 -13.06 -16.14
N SER A 366 -14.81 -12.79 -15.06
CA SER A 366 -16.26 -13.02 -14.98
C SER A 366 -17.10 -12.00 -15.76
N SER A 367 -16.50 -10.94 -16.32
CA SER A 367 -17.24 -9.92 -17.06
C SER A 367 -17.75 -10.45 -18.40
N VAL A 368 -18.95 -10.02 -18.79
CA VAL A 368 -19.48 -10.31 -20.13
C VAL A 368 -18.56 -9.76 -21.24
N TRP A 369 -17.92 -8.62 -21.01
CA TRP A 369 -17.03 -7.96 -21.98
C TRP A 369 -15.69 -8.69 -22.16
N ALA A 370 -15.28 -9.50 -21.17
CA ALA A 370 -14.08 -10.32 -21.24
C ALA A 370 -14.16 -11.38 -22.34
N HIS A 371 -15.39 -11.79 -22.66
CA HIS A 371 -15.68 -12.95 -23.51
C HIS A 371 -16.55 -12.61 -24.72
N ASP A 372 -17.03 -11.36 -24.83
CA ASP A 372 -17.85 -10.93 -25.95
C ASP A 372 -17.02 -10.89 -27.25
N PRO A 373 -17.33 -11.70 -28.26
CA PRO A 373 -16.57 -11.73 -29.52
C PRO A 373 -16.60 -10.40 -30.28
N ARG A 374 -17.59 -9.54 -30.02
CA ARG A 374 -17.69 -8.21 -30.63
C ARG A 374 -16.59 -7.28 -30.14
N VAL A 375 -16.13 -7.43 -28.88
CA VAL A 375 -15.03 -6.64 -28.33
C VAL A 375 -13.75 -6.95 -29.11
N GLU A 376 -13.43 -8.22 -29.32
CA GLU A 376 -12.24 -8.62 -30.08
C GLU A 376 -12.34 -8.21 -31.56
N ALA A 377 -13.51 -8.38 -32.18
CA ALA A 377 -13.74 -7.95 -33.55
C ALA A 377 -13.53 -6.44 -33.73
N LEU A 378 -13.97 -5.62 -32.76
CA LEU A 378 -13.78 -4.17 -32.80
C LEU A 378 -12.34 -3.77 -32.50
N ARG A 379 -11.65 -4.44 -31.56
CA ARG A 379 -10.22 -4.22 -31.26
C ARG A 379 -9.33 -4.37 -32.49
N GLN A 380 -9.64 -5.32 -33.36
CA GLN A 380 -8.91 -5.58 -34.61
C GLN A 380 -9.09 -4.47 -35.66
N ARG A 381 -10.14 -3.64 -35.53
CA ARG A 381 -10.42 -2.50 -36.41
C ARG A 381 -9.87 -1.18 -35.88
N ILE A 382 -9.31 -1.17 -34.66
CA ILE A 382 -8.68 0.01 -34.07
C ILE A 382 -7.25 0.14 -34.62
N HIS A 383 -6.82 1.34 -34.97
CA HIS A 383 -5.44 1.66 -35.30
C HIS A 383 -4.98 2.80 -34.40
N MET A 384 -3.87 2.59 -33.69
CA MET A 384 -3.28 3.59 -32.81
C MET A 384 -2.00 4.15 -33.45
N ALA A 385 -1.84 5.46 -33.42
CA ALA A 385 -0.66 6.14 -33.93
C ALA A 385 -0.23 7.29 -33.01
N GLU A 386 1.08 7.55 -32.98
CA GLU A 386 1.61 8.73 -32.31
C GLU A 386 1.27 10.01 -33.10
N ASP A 387 0.77 11.01 -32.39
CA ASP A 387 0.72 12.41 -32.83
C ASP A 387 1.84 13.20 -32.12
N PRO A 388 2.84 13.71 -32.86
CA PRO A 388 3.94 14.48 -32.27
C PRO A 388 3.50 15.72 -31.48
N GLN A 389 2.36 16.34 -31.81
CA GLN A 389 1.83 17.46 -31.06
C GLN A 389 1.26 17.02 -29.70
N PHE A 390 0.62 15.85 -29.64
CA PHE A 390 0.16 15.27 -28.39
C PHE A 390 1.33 14.82 -27.52
N THR A 391 2.38 14.22 -28.09
CA THR A 391 3.62 13.92 -27.38
C THR A 391 4.27 15.19 -26.81
N TYR A 392 4.32 16.27 -27.59
CA TYR A 392 4.80 17.57 -27.10
C TYR A 392 3.95 18.09 -25.94
N GLY A 393 2.62 18.04 -26.07
CA GLY A 393 1.66 18.43 -25.03
C GLY A 393 1.83 17.62 -23.74
N TYR A 394 2.06 16.31 -23.85
CA TYR A 394 2.32 15.42 -22.71
C TYR A 394 3.54 15.86 -21.90
N HIS A 395 4.65 16.20 -22.57
CA HIS A 395 5.88 16.60 -21.87
C HIS A 395 5.89 18.05 -21.35
N HIS A 396 5.17 18.98 -21.99
CA HIS A 396 5.26 20.41 -21.67
C HIS A 396 4.02 20.99 -20.99
N LYS A 397 2.83 20.48 -21.34
CA LYS A 397 1.55 20.89 -20.77
C LYS A 397 0.95 19.85 -19.81
N LYS A 398 1.53 18.64 -19.75
CA LYS A 398 0.99 17.48 -19.02
C LYS A 398 -0.39 17.04 -19.50
N ALA A 399 -0.73 17.37 -20.74
CA ALA A 399 -1.92 16.88 -21.39
C ALA A 399 -1.83 15.36 -21.58
N ALA A 400 -2.96 14.67 -21.56
CA ALA A 400 -3.05 13.23 -21.84
C ALA A 400 -3.90 13.01 -23.09
N ALA A 401 -3.58 13.73 -24.16
CA ALA A 401 -4.49 13.90 -25.29
C ALA A 401 -4.73 12.62 -26.09
N SER A 402 -5.97 12.41 -26.55
CA SER A 402 -6.32 11.41 -27.56
C SER A 402 -7.42 11.94 -28.47
N GLY A 403 -7.29 11.63 -29.76
CA GLY A 403 -8.26 11.95 -30.82
C GLY A 403 -8.77 10.67 -31.47
N LEU A 404 -10.10 10.52 -31.54
CA LEU A 404 -10.76 9.32 -32.08
C LEU A 404 -11.57 9.69 -33.32
N THR A 405 -11.32 8.97 -34.41
CA THR A 405 -12.09 9.06 -35.66
C THR A 405 -12.71 7.70 -35.98
N VAL A 406 -14.02 7.67 -36.25
CA VAL A 406 -14.76 6.44 -36.58
C VAL A 406 -15.17 6.47 -38.05
N PHE A 407 -14.84 5.40 -38.77
CA PHE A 407 -15.26 5.16 -40.14
C PHE A 407 -16.32 4.07 -40.17
N LEU A 408 -17.42 4.33 -40.86
CA LEU A 408 -18.54 3.41 -40.96
C LEU A 408 -18.43 2.50 -42.19
N THR A 409 -19.19 1.40 -42.21
CA THR A 409 -19.25 0.44 -43.32
C THR A 409 -19.93 1.01 -44.56
N ASN A 410 -20.76 2.04 -44.41
CA ASN A 410 -21.38 2.78 -45.51
C ASN A 410 -20.45 3.84 -46.15
N GLY A 411 -19.23 4.00 -45.63
CA GLY A 411 -18.24 4.98 -46.10
C GLY A 411 -18.33 6.36 -45.44
N GLU A 412 -19.31 6.63 -44.57
CA GLU A 412 -19.37 7.84 -43.76
C GLU A 412 -18.24 7.85 -42.72
N GLN A 413 -17.70 9.03 -42.46
CA GLN A 413 -16.77 9.29 -41.38
C GLN A 413 -17.46 10.19 -40.35
N LEU A 414 -17.42 9.81 -39.07
CA LEU A 414 -17.88 10.68 -37.99
C LEU A 414 -16.82 11.74 -37.68
N ASP A 415 -17.27 12.91 -37.22
CA ASP A 415 -16.37 13.98 -36.78
C ASP A 415 -15.42 13.47 -35.70
N GLU A 416 -14.16 13.89 -35.79
CA GLU A 416 -13.15 13.50 -34.81
C GLU A 416 -13.48 14.12 -33.45
N VAL A 417 -13.44 13.30 -32.39
CA VAL A 417 -13.52 13.77 -31.01
C VAL A 417 -12.13 13.79 -30.40
N VAL A 418 -11.68 14.98 -29.99
CA VAL A 418 -10.39 15.20 -29.34
C VAL A 418 -10.61 15.63 -27.89
N VAL A 419 -9.98 14.90 -26.96
CA VAL A 419 -9.93 15.27 -25.55
C VAL A 419 -8.47 15.54 -25.18
N GLU A 420 -8.11 16.81 -24.97
CA GLU A 420 -6.74 17.20 -24.56
C GLU A 420 -6.56 17.10 -23.03
N TYR A 421 -7.55 17.59 -22.28
CA TYR A 421 -7.55 17.62 -20.82
C TYR A 421 -8.74 16.82 -20.29
N PRO A 422 -8.55 15.54 -19.96
CA PRO A 422 -9.65 14.71 -19.50
C PRO A 422 -10.12 15.12 -18.10
N ILE A 423 -11.32 14.67 -17.73
CA ILE A 423 -11.83 14.82 -16.36
C ILE A 423 -10.84 14.17 -15.39
N GLY A 424 -10.48 14.90 -14.33
CA GLY A 424 -9.38 14.50 -13.44
C GLY A 424 -8.10 15.31 -13.61
N HIS A 425 -7.94 15.96 -14.76
CA HIS A 425 -6.80 16.85 -15.01
C HIS A 425 -6.91 18.12 -14.15
N PRO A 426 -5.81 18.67 -13.60
CA PRO A 426 -5.82 19.87 -12.75
C PRO A 426 -6.41 21.11 -13.44
N MET A 427 -6.35 21.18 -14.77
CA MET A 427 -6.93 22.27 -15.57
C MET A 427 -8.42 22.11 -15.87
N HIS A 428 -9.04 20.97 -15.55
CA HIS A 428 -10.46 20.74 -15.79
C HIS A 428 -11.29 21.22 -14.59
N GLU A 429 -12.22 22.15 -14.81
CA GLU A 429 -12.95 22.87 -13.77
C GLU A 429 -13.75 21.95 -12.84
N ASP A 430 -14.38 20.91 -13.40
CA ASP A 430 -15.17 19.94 -12.64
C ASP A 430 -14.36 18.89 -11.87
N THR A 431 -13.02 18.89 -11.96
CA THR A 431 -12.19 17.82 -11.38
C THR A 431 -12.41 17.67 -9.87
N LEU A 432 -12.27 18.74 -9.08
CA LEU A 432 -12.37 18.63 -7.61
C LEU A 432 -13.79 18.24 -7.15
N PRO A 433 -14.89 18.84 -7.66
CA PRO A 433 -16.23 18.36 -7.36
C PRO A 433 -16.44 16.87 -7.66
N LYS A 434 -15.91 16.38 -8.79
CA LYS A 434 -16.04 14.97 -9.17
C LYS A 434 -15.17 14.04 -8.32
N VAL A 435 -14.01 14.49 -7.83
CA VAL A 435 -13.21 13.75 -6.83
C VAL A 435 -14.00 13.56 -5.54
N ARG A 436 -14.66 14.62 -5.04
CA ARG A 436 -15.52 14.49 -3.86
C ARG A 436 -16.66 13.51 -4.10
N ALA A 437 -17.34 13.61 -5.25
CA ALA A 437 -18.43 12.69 -5.59
C ALA A 437 -17.96 11.23 -5.73
N LYS A 438 -16.75 11.00 -6.26
CA LYS A 438 -16.11 9.68 -6.28
C LYS A 438 -15.86 9.18 -4.86
N PHE A 439 -15.28 10.00 -3.99
CA PHE A 439 -15.05 9.64 -2.59
C PHE A 439 -16.35 9.25 -1.90
N GLU A 440 -17.39 10.08 -1.99
CA GLU A 440 -18.70 9.81 -1.41
C GLU A 440 -19.31 8.50 -1.94
N ARG A 441 -19.15 8.19 -3.22
CA ARG A 441 -19.58 6.92 -3.82
C ARG A 441 -18.79 5.74 -3.26
N ASN A 442 -17.47 5.85 -3.18
CA ASN A 442 -16.59 4.78 -2.70
C ASN A 442 -16.76 4.47 -1.20
N MET A 443 -17.28 5.42 -0.43
CA MET A 443 -17.64 5.24 0.98
C MET A 443 -18.94 4.44 1.17
N GLN A 444 -19.82 4.42 0.16
CA GLN A 444 -21.08 3.67 0.22
C GLN A 444 -20.82 2.18 0.41
N GLY A 445 -21.71 1.50 1.13
CA GLY A 445 -21.60 0.08 1.46
C GLY A 445 -20.84 -0.20 2.76
N LEU A 446 -19.87 0.64 3.13
CA LEU A 446 -19.09 0.51 4.38
C LEU A 446 -19.43 1.59 5.42
N PHE A 447 -19.80 2.79 4.98
CA PHE A 447 -20.10 3.93 5.84
C PHE A 447 -21.45 4.54 5.50
N THR A 448 -22.12 5.08 6.51
CA THR A 448 -23.31 5.91 6.36
C THR A 448 -22.96 7.26 5.73
N ALA A 449 -23.97 7.95 5.17
CA ALA A 449 -23.78 9.30 4.63
C ALA A 449 -23.33 10.30 5.72
N GLU A 450 -23.79 10.13 6.96
CA GLU A 450 -23.39 10.96 8.10
C GLU A 450 -21.93 10.73 8.48
N GLU A 451 -21.49 9.47 8.59
CA GLU A 451 -20.07 9.13 8.78
C GLU A 451 -19.19 9.69 7.67
N THR A 452 -19.64 9.56 6.43
CA THR A 452 -18.94 10.11 5.27
C THR A 452 -18.79 11.64 5.38
N SER A 453 -19.85 12.35 5.76
CA SER A 453 -19.79 13.80 5.99
C SER A 453 -18.82 14.15 7.12
N ARG A 454 -18.84 13.41 8.23
CA ARG A 454 -17.90 13.62 9.35
C ARG A 454 -16.45 13.46 8.92
N VAL A 455 -16.13 12.49 8.06
CA VAL A 455 -14.78 12.32 7.50
C VAL A 455 -14.40 13.51 6.61
N ILE A 456 -15.30 13.97 5.74
CA ILE A 456 -15.06 15.16 4.90
C ILE A 456 -14.79 16.39 5.77
N ASP A 457 -15.59 16.61 6.80
CA ASP A 457 -15.44 17.74 7.72
C ASP A 457 -14.12 17.65 8.49
N ALA A 458 -13.75 16.46 8.97
CA ALA A 458 -12.47 16.21 9.65
C ALA A 458 -11.27 16.54 8.75
N ILE A 459 -11.31 16.15 7.47
CA ILE A 459 -10.26 16.46 6.49
C ILE A 459 -10.07 17.97 6.32
N HIS A 460 -11.08 18.81 6.59
CA HIS A 460 -10.98 20.27 6.51
C HIS A 460 -10.52 20.95 7.81
N GLN A 461 -10.37 20.20 8.91
CA GLN A 461 -9.97 20.73 10.21
C GLN A 461 -8.46 20.57 10.43
N ASP A 462 -7.68 21.58 10.05
CA ASP A 462 -6.20 21.55 10.11
C ASP A 462 -5.60 21.18 11.47
N LYS A 463 -6.24 21.63 12.56
CA LYS A 463 -5.77 21.43 13.93
C LYS A 463 -6.29 20.13 14.54
N LEU A 464 -7.17 19.40 13.85
CA LEU A 464 -7.70 18.14 14.36
C LEU A 464 -6.54 17.16 14.54
N PRO A 465 -6.29 16.66 15.76
CA PRO A 465 -5.29 15.63 15.99
C PRO A 465 -5.62 14.37 15.20
N VAL A 466 -4.60 13.68 14.72
CA VAL A 466 -4.75 12.34 14.16
C VAL A 466 -4.88 11.39 15.35
N ASP A 467 -6.08 11.30 15.92
CA ASP A 467 -6.40 10.36 16.99
C ASP A 467 -7.65 9.57 16.60
N PHE A 468 -7.44 8.37 16.09
CA PHE A 468 -8.51 7.44 15.72
C PHE A 468 -8.95 6.59 16.95
N GLY A 469 -8.82 7.11 18.17
CA GLY A 469 -8.87 6.33 19.42
C GLY A 469 -9.78 6.85 20.53
N GLN A 470 -9.93 8.16 20.75
CA GLN A 470 -10.56 8.62 21.99
C GLN A 470 -12.09 8.46 22.11
N GLU A 471 -12.84 8.30 21.02
CA GLU A 471 -14.32 8.17 21.13
C GLU A 471 -14.82 6.75 21.48
N LEU A 472 -13.97 5.72 21.51
CA LEU A 472 -14.41 4.34 21.80
C LEU A 472 -13.98 3.81 23.17
N ASP A 473 -12.96 4.39 23.81
CA ASP A 473 -12.54 3.96 25.16
C ASP A 473 -13.49 4.51 26.27
N GLU A 474 -14.31 5.53 25.97
CA GLU A 474 -15.40 5.97 26.86
C GLU A 474 -16.66 5.06 26.78
N LEU A 475 -16.72 4.15 25.79
CA LEU A 475 -17.79 3.16 25.63
C LEU A 475 -17.34 1.76 26.11
N GLY A 476 -16.83 1.70 27.34
CA GLY A 476 -16.99 0.56 28.24
C GLY A 476 -16.27 -0.76 27.88
N GLU A 477 -15.23 -1.07 28.66
CA GLU A 477 -14.68 -2.42 28.89
C GLU A 477 -15.73 -3.47 29.31
N SER A 478 -16.98 -3.07 29.57
CA SER A 478 -18.08 -3.96 29.96
C SER A 478 -18.75 -4.72 28.80
N SER A 479 -18.49 -4.36 27.53
CA SER A 479 -19.17 -4.99 26.39
C SER A 479 -18.43 -6.19 25.76
N LEU A 480 -17.12 -6.34 26.01
CA LEU A 480 -16.29 -7.39 25.40
C LEU A 480 -16.39 -8.77 26.07
N LEU A 481 -16.94 -8.85 27.28
CA LEU A 481 -17.18 -10.13 27.98
C LEU A 481 -18.48 -10.84 27.54
N GLY A 482 -19.36 -10.16 26.78
CA GLY A 482 -20.65 -10.73 26.35
C GLY A 482 -20.61 -11.54 25.05
N PHE A 483 -19.56 -11.41 24.23
CA PHE A 483 -19.52 -11.96 22.88
C PHE A 483 -18.84 -13.33 22.73
N TRP A 484 -18.21 -13.85 23.79
CA TRP A 484 -17.50 -15.14 23.74
C TRP A 484 -18.35 -16.35 24.14
N ASN A 485 -19.65 -16.17 24.39
CA ASN A 485 -20.49 -17.23 24.97
C ASN A 485 -21.54 -17.85 24.04
N ASP A 486 -21.64 -17.45 22.77
CA ASP A 486 -22.62 -18.06 21.86
C ASP A 486 -22.03 -18.31 20.47
N SER A 487 -21.42 -19.49 20.28
CA SER A 487 -21.61 -20.29 19.06
C SER A 487 -21.13 -21.73 19.26
N ALA A 488 -22.01 -22.66 18.94
CA ALA A 488 -21.91 -24.08 19.20
C ALA A 488 -20.94 -24.83 18.27
N TYR A 489 -20.12 -25.71 18.85
CA TYR A 489 -19.62 -26.93 18.20
C TYR A 489 -19.69 -28.08 19.22
N SER A 490 -20.71 -28.93 19.07
CA SER A 490 -20.90 -30.14 19.86
C SER A 490 -20.10 -31.31 19.27
N ILE A 491 -19.22 -31.93 20.06
CA ILE A 491 -18.69 -33.27 19.78
C ILE A 491 -18.90 -34.11 21.05
N ASN A 492 -19.68 -35.19 20.91
CA ASN A 492 -20.04 -36.14 21.98
C ASN A 492 -18.79 -36.84 22.57
N PRO A 493 -18.73 -37.09 23.89
CA PRO A 493 -17.66 -37.86 24.51
C PRO A 493 -18.06 -39.34 24.73
N VAL A 494 -17.02 -40.17 24.86
CA VAL A 494 -16.97 -41.54 25.40
C VAL A 494 -17.06 -42.67 24.36
N GLU A 495 -15.89 -43.24 24.02
CA GLU A 495 -15.53 -44.67 24.16
C GLU A 495 -14.25 -44.99 23.36
N ASN A 496 -13.07 -44.78 23.98
CA ASN A 496 -11.83 -45.54 23.76
C ASN A 496 -10.68 -44.81 24.47
N ARG A 497 -10.24 -45.30 25.63
CA ARG A 497 -8.99 -44.82 26.25
C ARG A 497 -7.81 -45.59 25.62
N PRO A 498 -6.90 -44.96 24.85
CA PRO A 498 -5.73 -45.64 24.32
C PRO A 498 -4.71 -45.91 25.43
N ARG A 499 -3.93 -47.00 25.28
CA ARG A 499 -2.77 -47.39 26.13
C ARG A 499 -1.84 -46.23 26.54
N ALA A 500 -1.80 -45.14 25.76
CA ALA A 500 -1.04 -43.92 26.04
C ALA A 500 -1.43 -43.21 27.36
N VAL A 501 -2.72 -43.25 27.75
CA VAL A 501 -3.19 -42.61 29.00
C VAL A 501 -2.68 -43.37 30.24
N ALA A 502 -2.61 -44.70 30.15
CA ALA A 502 -2.08 -45.55 31.22
C ALA A 502 -0.56 -45.35 31.43
N GLY A 503 0.21 -45.23 30.33
CA GLY A 503 1.65 -44.96 30.39
C GLY A 503 1.99 -43.56 30.95
N SER A 504 1.22 -42.55 30.55
CA SER A 504 1.41 -41.17 31.01
C SER A 504 1.09 -41.01 32.50
N ARG A 505 0.03 -41.67 32.98
CA ARG A 505 -0.33 -41.66 34.41
C ARG A 505 0.70 -42.38 35.28
N ALA A 506 1.24 -43.50 34.80
CA ALA A 506 2.34 -44.20 35.49
C ALA A 506 3.63 -43.37 35.55
N TYR A 507 3.93 -42.60 34.50
CA TYR A 507 5.06 -41.68 34.44
C TYR A 507 4.92 -40.51 35.43
N VAL A 508 3.76 -39.86 35.46
CA VAL A 508 3.46 -38.75 36.39
C VAL A 508 3.49 -39.23 37.85
N LEU A 509 2.91 -40.39 38.15
CA LEU A 509 2.95 -40.96 39.50
C LEU A 509 4.37 -41.38 39.95
N ARG A 510 5.29 -41.65 39.02
CA ARG A 510 6.69 -41.92 39.34
C ARG A 510 7.44 -40.65 39.67
N ILE A 511 7.25 -39.58 38.87
CA ILE A 511 7.87 -38.27 39.11
C ILE A 511 7.34 -37.62 40.39
N GLU A 512 6.05 -37.75 40.67
CA GLU A 512 5.46 -37.28 41.93
C GLU A 512 6.12 -37.96 43.15
N LYS A 513 6.31 -39.28 43.12
CA LYS A 513 7.01 -39.99 44.20
C LYS A 513 8.45 -39.51 44.39
N GLU A 514 9.15 -39.16 43.31
CA GLU A 514 10.50 -38.60 43.39
C GLU A 514 10.51 -37.17 43.93
N ALA A 515 9.52 -36.34 43.57
CA ALA A 515 9.36 -34.98 44.09
C ALA A 515 9.05 -34.97 45.58
N VAL A 516 8.13 -35.84 46.05
CA VAL A 516 7.82 -36.01 47.47
C VAL A 516 9.03 -36.54 48.24
N ARG A 517 9.80 -37.47 47.65
CA ARG A 517 11.04 -37.97 48.26
C ARG A 517 12.11 -36.87 48.39
N ALA A 518 12.24 -36.00 47.39
CA ALA A 518 13.12 -34.83 47.46
C ALA A 518 12.67 -33.83 48.52
N CYS A 519 11.36 -33.61 48.65
CA CYS A 519 10.75 -32.77 49.68
C CYS A 519 11.04 -33.29 51.11
N ASN A 520 10.91 -34.60 51.32
CA ASN A 520 11.21 -35.22 52.62
C ASN A 520 12.71 -35.17 52.97
N ILE A 521 13.59 -35.32 51.98
CA ILE A 521 15.04 -35.16 52.17
C ILE A 521 15.41 -33.72 52.57
N LEU A 522 14.76 -32.73 51.96
CA LEU A 522 14.90 -31.31 52.30
C LEU A 522 14.43 -31.00 53.74
N CYS A 523 13.34 -31.62 54.18
CA CYS A 523 12.81 -31.45 55.54
C CYS A 523 13.65 -32.14 56.63
N GLU A 524 14.26 -33.31 56.35
CA GLU A 524 14.95 -34.11 57.38
C GLU A 524 16.45 -33.81 57.53
N GLN A 525 17.15 -33.32 56.49
CA GLN A 525 18.62 -33.29 56.50
C GLN A 525 19.27 -31.91 56.45
N ASN A 526 18.50 -30.82 56.38
CA ASN A 526 19.01 -29.45 56.30
C ASN A 526 20.16 -29.29 55.26
N ALA A 527 20.06 -30.03 54.16
CA ALA A 527 21.05 -30.09 53.09
C ALA A 527 20.54 -29.36 51.85
N GLN A 528 21.44 -28.68 51.13
CA GLN A 528 21.11 -28.06 49.84
C GLN A 528 20.83 -29.17 48.81
N ALA A 529 19.56 -29.35 48.44
CA ALA A 529 19.18 -30.23 47.35
C ALA A 529 19.70 -29.70 45.99
N PRO A 530 19.94 -30.58 45.00
CA PRO A 530 20.27 -30.15 43.64
C PRO A 530 19.15 -29.25 43.10
N LYS A 531 19.51 -28.02 42.68
CA LYS A 531 18.60 -27.00 42.13
C LYS A 531 17.97 -27.45 40.81
N ASN A 532 17.02 -28.36 40.89
CA ASN A 532 16.21 -28.81 39.76
C ASN A 532 14.74 -28.49 40.03
N PHE A 533 13.95 -28.51 38.97
CA PHE A 533 12.53 -28.13 39.00
C PHE A 533 11.72 -28.86 40.09
N LEU A 534 12.00 -30.14 40.32
CA LEU A 534 11.27 -30.95 41.30
C LEU A 534 11.59 -30.55 42.76
N SER A 535 12.84 -30.18 43.05
CA SER A 535 13.22 -29.67 44.38
C SER A 535 12.51 -28.33 44.71
N ARG A 536 12.42 -27.42 43.73
CA ARG A 536 11.70 -26.14 43.85
C ARG A 536 10.20 -26.33 44.02
N LEU A 537 9.61 -27.31 43.34
CA LEU A 537 8.18 -27.61 43.50
C LEU A 537 7.88 -28.14 44.90
N GLY A 538 8.76 -29.00 45.43
CA GLY A 538 8.66 -29.50 46.81
C GLY A 538 8.85 -28.43 47.88
N GLU A 539 9.64 -27.38 47.62
CA GLU A 539 9.76 -26.22 48.52
C GLU A 539 8.44 -25.41 48.65
N LEU A 540 7.55 -25.49 47.65
CA LEU A 540 6.33 -24.69 47.56
C LEU A 540 5.11 -25.40 48.16
N THR A 541 5.00 -26.72 47.98
CA THR A 541 3.88 -27.51 48.49
C THR A 541 4.28 -28.97 48.67
N SER A 542 3.78 -29.59 49.74
CA SER A 542 3.86 -31.04 49.94
C SER A 542 2.55 -31.75 49.56
N ASP A 543 1.55 -31.02 49.05
CA ASP A 543 0.29 -31.61 48.59
C ASP A 543 0.50 -32.32 47.25
N ARG A 544 0.35 -33.63 47.31
CA ARG A 544 0.50 -34.55 46.18
C ARG A 544 -0.39 -34.19 45.00
N THR A 545 -1.60 -33.70 45.28
CA THR A 545 -2.60 -33.38 44.24
C THR A 545 -2.18 -32.14 43.47
N GLU A 546 -1.70 -31.12 44.19
CA GLU A 546 -1.22 -29.86 43.63
C GLU A 546 0.05 -30.07 42.80
N ILE A 547 0.98 -30.90 43.27
CA ILE A 547 2.18 -31.29 42.52
C ILE A 547 1.80 -31.98 41.20
N ILE A 548 0.83 -32.90 41.24
CA ILE A 548 0.37 -33.64 40.05
C ILE A 548 -0.29 -32.68 39.05
N ASP A 549 -1.11 -31.74 39.51
CA ASP A 549 -1.79 -30.77 38.64
C ASP A 549 -0.82 -29.78 37.99
N GLN A 550 0.21 -29.32 38.71
CA GLN A 550 1.24 -28.48 38.11
C GLN A 550 2.10 -29.23 37.09
N LEU A 551 2.47 -30.48 37.37
CA LEU A 551 3.20 -31.33 36.41
C LEU A 551 2.36 -31.64 35.16
N LEU A 552 1.07 -31.92 35.34
CA LEU A 552 0.14 -32.14 34.23
C LEU A 552 -0.06 -30.87 33.41
N SER A 553 -0.12 -29.69 34.05
CA SER A 553 -0.22 -28.39 33.36
C SER A 553 1.00 -28.11 32.47
N VAL A 554 2.21 -28.43 32.95
CA VAL A 554 3.44 -28.31 32.17
C VAL A 554 3.47 -29.32 31.00
N ILE A 555 3.04 -30.57 31.24
CA ILE A 555 3.00 -31.61 30.21
C ILE A 555 1.93 -31.32 29.15
N LEU A 556 0.76 -30.81 29.56
CA LEU A 556 -0.32 -30.39 28.67
C LEU A 556 0.07 -29.16 27.83
N ALA A 557 0.88 -28.26 28.39
CA ALA A 557 1.49 -27.16 27.64
C ALA A 557 2.55 -27.61 26.62
N CYS A 558 3.08 -28.83 26.73
CA CYS A 558 4.20 -29.35 25.92
C CYS A 558 3.81 -30.44 24.91
N ARG A 559 2.58 -30.41 24.36
CA ARG A 559 2.06 -31.51 23.51
C ARG A 559 2.70 -31.62 22.11
N ASP A 560 3.77 -30.89 21.82
CA ASP A 560 4.69 -31.18 20.72
C ASP A 560 6.13 -30.84 21.15
N THR A 561 6.94 -31.86 21.42
CA THR A 561 8.08 -31.77 22.35
C THR A 561 9.32 -31.05 21.82
N THR A 562 9.40 -30.70 20.54
CA THR A 562 10.49 -29.82 20.03
C THR A 562 10.03 -28.35 19.99
N ALA A 563 8.81 -28.10 19.53
CA ALA A 563 8.24 -26.76 19.44
C ALA A 563 7.94 -26.16 20.83
N GLY A 564 7.47 -26.96 21.78
CA GLY A 564 7.18 -26.50 23.15
C GLY A 564 8.44 -26.10 23.92
N LEU A 565 9.50 -26.90 23.84
CA LEU A 565 10.79 -26.58 24.48
C LEU A 565 11.46 -25.36 23.83
N LEU A 566 11.43 -25.25 22.50
CA LEU A 566 11.90 -24.06 21.81
C LEU A 566 11.07 -22.83 22.19
N SER A 567 9.74 -22.92 22.24
CA SER A 567 8.88 -21.80 22.66
C SER A 567 9.15 -21.33 24.08
N VAL A 568 9.44 -22.24 25.03
CA VAL A 568 9.84 -21.84 26.39
C VAL A 568 11.22 -21.19 26.40
N MET A 569 12.19 -21.74 25.68
CA MET A 569 13.52 -21.12 25.54
C MET A 569 13.41 -19.74 24.88
N PHE A 570 12.62 -19.60 23.81
CA PHE A 570 12.33 -18.32 23.16
C PHE A 570 11.59 -17.37 24.10
N HIS A 571 10.62 -17.84 24.88
CA HIS A 571 9.89 -17.00 25.84
C HIS A 571 10.80 -16.48 26.97
N VAL A 572 11.71 -17.32 27.47
CA VAL A 572 12.69 -16.95 28.50
C VAL A 572 13.74 -15.99 27.92
N VAL A 573 14.20 -16.23 26.70
CA VAL A 573 15.19 -15.37 26.02
C VAL A 573 14.58 -14.04 25.58
N ALA A 574 13.34 -14.02 25.07
CA ALA A 574 12.63 -12.82 24.61
C ALA A 574 12.19 -11.87 25.75
N ARG A 575 12.25 -12.32 27.01
CA ARG A 575 11.94 -11.50 28.20
C ARG A 575 13.18 -10.93 28.89
N ARG A 576 14.39 -11.19 28.36
CA ARG A 576 15.59 -10.49 28.81
C ARG A 576 15.58 -9.06 28.25
N LEU A 577 15.11 -8.13 29.07
CA LEU A 577 15.08 -6.68 28.77
C LEU A 577 16.49 -6.07 28.64
N ASP A 578 17.54 -6.82 28.98
CA ASP A 578 18.95 -6.40 28.98
C ASP A 578 19.76 -6.87 27.75
N VAL A 579 19.10 -7.48 26.77
CA VAL A 579 19.61 -7.82 25.43
C VAL A 579 18.74 -7.13 24.40
#